data_AF-A0A957SIM7-F1
#
_entry.id   AF-A0A957SIM7-F1
#
_cell.length_a   1.000
_cell.length_b   1.000
_cell.length_c   1.000
_cell.angle_alpha   90.00
_cell.angle_beta   90.00
_cell.angle_gamma   90.00
#
_symmetry.space_group_name_H-M   'P 1'
#
loop_
_entity.id
_entity.type
_entity.pdbx_description
1 polymer ?
#
loop_
_entity_poly.entity_id
_entity_poly.type
_entity_poly.pdbx_seq_one_letter_code
_entity_poly.pdbx_strand_id
1 'polypeptide(L)'
;MTAVLTMPKFITQPTRSPSGDLGEFYRDNGYVVIPNALSAAEVDELRAETLAICQGERGEMIRGDIDERHEDDADVLHRYLCIHFPHKFSEIMYNALSHPAMVDVLTQVIGPNVKCMQSMLFIKASGKPGQAWHQDEFFIPTRDRSLTGGWIALDDATVENGGLWVIPGSHKHGILWPQWD
;
A
#
# COMPACT_ATOMS: atom_id res chain seq x y z
N MET A 1 -0.42 -11.51 -5.58
CA MET A 1 -1.28 -12.18 -4.59
C MET A 1 -0.82 -11.70 -3.23
N THR A 2 -1.49 -10.73 -2.60
CA THR A 2 -1.18 -10.38 -1.20
C THR A 2 -2.03 -11.29 -0.33
N ALA A 3 -1.41 -12.32 0.23
CA ALA A 3 -2.05 -13.16 1.21
C ALA A 3 -1.31 -13.08 2.54
N VAL A 4 -2.13 -13.14 3.56
CA VAL A 4 -1.85 -13.04 4.96
C VAL A 4 -2.52 -14.26 5.57
N LEU A 5 -1.77 -15.21 6.17
CA LEU A 5 -2.07 -15.94 7.44
C LEU A 5 -0.98 -16.96 7.90
N THR A 6 -0.61 -16.84 9.20
CA THR A 6 0.18 -17.67 10.17
C THR A 6 1.73 -17.58 10.41
N MET A 7 2.07 -17.17 11.65
CA MET A 7 3.34 -16.70 12.27
C MET A 7 3.67 -15.22 11.98
N PRO A 8 3.55 -14.32 12.97
CA PRO A 8 3.55 -12.89 12.72
C PRO A 8 4.99 -12.39 12.61
N LYS A 9 5.46 -12.12 11.38
CA LYS A 9 6.67 -11.33 11.20
C LYS A 9 6.26 -9.92 10.81
N PHE A 10 6.57 -8.98 11.69
CA PHE A 10 6.54 -7.58 11.34
C PHE A 10 7.59 -7.34 10.24
N ILE A 11 7.18 -6.72 9.13
CA ILE A 11 8.06 -6.50 8.00
C ILE A 11 8.96 -5.30 8.32
N THR A 12 10.18 -5.56 8.80
CA THR A 12 11.22 -4.52 8.96
C THR A 12 12.46 -4.79 8.16
N GLN A 13 12.65 -6.03 7.73
CA GLN A 13 13.90 -6.46 7.13
C GLN A 13 13.79 -6.38 5.60
N PRO A 14 14.75 -5.72 4.93
CA PRO A 14 14.87 -5.76 3.49
C PRO A 14 14.82 -7.19 2.95
N THR A 15 14.17 -7.39 1.81
CA THR A 15 14.20 -8.70 1.15
C THR A 15 15.62 -9.02 0.72
N ARG A 16 16.12 -10.16 1.20
CA ARG A 16 17.38 -10.76 0.77
C ARG A 16 17.05 -12.10 0.15
N SER A 17 17.12 -12.17 -1.17
CA SER A 17 17.06 -13.45 -1.88
C SER A 17 18.47 -14.06 -1.90
N PRO A 18 18.69 -15.31 -1.42
CA PRO A 18 19.99 -15.97 -1.50
C PRO A 18 20.55 -16.07 -2.91
N SER A 19 19.68 -16.15 -3.91
CA SER A 19 20.02 -16.19 -5.34
C SER A 19 20.12 -14.80 -5.98
N GLY A 20 19.67 -13.75 -5.28
CA GLY A 20 19.46 -12.42 -5.85
C GLY A 20 18.18 -12.28 -6.68
N ASP A 21 17.44 -13.36 -6.95
CA ASP A 21 16.17 -13.32 -7.68
C ASP A 21 15.02 -12.92 -6.73
N LEU A 22 14.48 -11.71 -6.93
CA LEU A 22 13.31 -11.22 -6.20
C LEU A 22 12.05 -12.02 -6.53
N GLY A 23 11.93 -12.52 -7.76
CA GLY A 23 10.82 -13.37 -8.19
C GLY A 23 10.80 -14.70 -7.44
N GLU A 24 11.96 -15.31 -7.19
CA GLU A 24 12.05 -16.53 -6.37
C GLU A 24 11.57 -16.27 -4.94
N PHE A 25 12.09 -15.23 -4.29
CA PHE A 25 11.66 -14.86 -2.95
C PHE A 25 10.15 -14.59 -2.90
N TYR A 26 9.62 -13.84 -3.87
CA TYR A 26 8.19 -13.52 -3.94
C TYR A 26 7.33 -14.77 -4.16
N ARG A 27 7.73 -15.68 -5.06
CA ARG A 27 7.03 -16.97 -5.25
C ARG A 27 6.96 -17.75 -3.94
N ASP A 28 8.01 -17.70 -3.14
CA ASP A 28 8.07 -18.45 -1.90
C ASP A 28 7.37 -17.82 -0.71
N ASN A 29 7.42 -16.49 -0.61
CA ASN A 29 6.98 -15.76 0.57
C ASN A 29 5.74 -14.90 0.33
N GLY A 30 5.39 -14.57 -0.91
CA GLY A 30 4.21 -13.78 -1.25
C GLY A 30 4.37 -12.27 -1.03
N TYR A 31 5.58 -11.81 -0.69
CA TYR A 31 5.91 -10.39 -0.54
C TYR A 31 7.40 -10.14 -0.86
N VAL A 32 7.74 -8.88 -1.12
CA VAL A 32 9.12 -8.37 -1.18
C VAL A 32 9.18 -6.99 -0.53
N VAL A 33 10.34 -6.64 0.03
CA VAL A 33 10.60 -5.36 0.71
C VAL A 33 11.82 -4.73 0.08
N ILE A 34 11.62 -3.55 -0.52
CA ILE A 34 12.65 -2.83 -1.26
C ILE A 34 12.95 -1.54 -0.49
N PRO A 35 14.01 -1.51 0.34
CA PRO A 35 14.38 -0.31 1.06
C PRO A 35 14.87 0.77 0.09
N ASN A 36 14.59 2.03 0.40
CA ASN A 36 15.06 3.18 -0.40
C ASN A 36 14.67 3.08 -1.89
N ALA A 37 13.51 2.49 -2.20
CA ALA A 37 12.99 2.40 -3.56
C ALA A 37 12.67 3.79 -4.14
N LEU A 38 12.28 4.72 -3.27
CA LEU A 38 12.13 6.14 -3.53
C LEU A 38 13.13 6.90 -2.66
N SER A 39 13.60 8.04 -3.16
CA SER A 39 14.38 9.00 -2.39
C SER A 39 13.52 9.73 -1.35
N ALA A 40 14.18 10.31 -0.33
CA ALA A 40 13.49 11.11 0.68
C ALA A 40 12.69 12.27 0.06
N ALA A 41 13.23 12.91 -0.97
CA ALA A 41 12.55 14.02 -1.65
C ALA A 41 11.27 13.56 -2.39
N GLU A 42 11.28 12.40 -3.02
CA GLU A 42 10.09 11.82 -3.67
C GLU A 42 9.04 11.43 -2.63
N VAL A 43 9.47 10.91 -1.47
CA VAL A 43 8.56 10.63 -0.35
C VAL A 43 7.96 11.92 0.20
N ASP A 44 8.76 12.97 0.40
CA ASP A 44 8.30 14.27 0.87
C ASP A 44 7.30 14.93 -0.10
N GLU A 45 7.51 14.80 -1.41
CA GLU A 45 6.57 15.27 -2.43
C GLU A 45 5.22 14.54 -2.32
N LEU A 46 5.23 13.21 -2.13
CA LEU A 46 4.01 12.42 -1.95
C LEU A 46 3.28 12.75 -0.63
N ARG A 47 4.01 13.07 0.43
CA ARG A 47 3.43 13.54 1.70
C ARG A 47 2.76 14.90 1.54
N ALA A 48 3.44 15.84 0.89
CA ALA A 48 2.88 17.17 0.62
C ALA A 48 1.62 17.08 -0.24
N GLU A 49 1.63 16.25 -1.29
CA GLU A 49 0.45 16.04 -2.12
C GLU A 49 -0.67 15.33 -1.35
N THR A 50 -0.35 14.40 -0.44
CA THR A 50 -1.34 13.78 0.47
C THR A 50 -2.07 14.82 1.31
N LEU A 51 -1.33 15.77 1.91
CA LEU A 51 -1.90 16.86 2.70
C LEU A 51 -2.79 17.77 1.83
N ALA A 52 -2.31 18.19 0.66
CA ALA A 52 -3.08 19.02 -0.27
C ALA A 52 -4.39 18.35 -0.73
N ILE A 53 -4.38 17.02 -0.95
CA ILE A 53 -5.61 16.26 -1.23
C ILE A 53 -6.55 16.30 -0.03
N CYS A 54 -6.06 16.06 1.19
CA CYS A 54 -6.90 16.04 2.39
C CYS A 54 -7.49 17.41 2.74
N GLN A 55 -6.78 18.49 2.40
CA GLN A 55 -7.24 19.88 2.52
C GLN A 55 -8.27 20.25 1.43
N GLY A 56 -8.53 19.38 0.45
CA GLY A 56 -9.48 19.63 -0.63
C GLY A 56 -8.95 20.54 -1.74
N GLU A 57 -7.62 20.76 -1.79
CA GLU A 57 -6.96 21.51 -2.87
C GLU A 57 -6.88 20.72 -4.18
N ARG A 58 -7.03 19.39 -4.10
CA ARG A 58 -7.04 18.47 -5.24
C ARG A 58 -8.35 17.69 -5.25
N GLY A 59 -8.88 17.44 -6.44
CA GLY A 59 -10.07 16.59 -6.62
C GLY A 59 -11.35 17.20 -6.02
N GLU A 60 -12.30 17.61 -6.87
CA GLU A 60 -13.55 18.25 -6.44
C GLU A 60 -14.42 17.36 -5.51
N MET A 61 -14.28 16.04 -5.64
CA MET A 61 -15.09 15.03 -4.93
C MET A 61 -14.62 14.70 -3.51
N ILE A 62 -13.46 15.20 -3.07
CA ILE A 62 -12.93 14.99 -1.70
C ILE A 62 -13.30 16.17 -0.78
N ARG A 63 -14.01 17.17 -1.30
CA ARG A 63 -14.55 18.29 -0.52
C ARG A 63 -15.80 17.91 0.32
N GLY A 64 -15.78 16.77 1.01
CA GLY A 64 -16.71 16.56 2.12
C GLY A 64 -16.50 17.64 3.18
N ASP A 65 -17.55 18.02 3.92
CA ASP A 65 -17.65 19.12 4.89
C ASP A 65 -16.30 19.67 5.36
N ILE A 66 -15.70 20.55 4.54
CA ILE A 66 -14.47 21.22 4.90
C ILE A 66 -14.91 22.25 5.93
N ASP A 67 -14.69 21.92 7.21
CA ASP A 67 -14.86 22.89 8.27
C ASP A 67 -13.98 24.11 7.95
N GLU A 68 -14.57 25.29 7.80
CA GLU A 68 -13.87 26.54 7.48
C GLU A 68 -12.94 26.99 8.63
N ARG A 69 -12.91 26.24 9.74
CA ARG A 69 -11.97 26.42 10.84
C ARG A 69 -10.55 26.06 10.39
N HIS A 70 -9.59 26.92 10.73
CA HIS A 70 -8.17 26.57 10.65
C HIS A 70 -7.88 25.39 11.57
N GLU A 71 -7.85 24.20 10.99
CA GLU A 71 -7.35 22.99 11.60
C GLU A 71 -5.85 22.84 11.33
N ASP A 72 -5.16 22.13 12.21
CA ASP A 72 -3.79 21.72 11.95
C ASP A 72 -3.74 20.52 10.98
N ASP A 73 -2.56 20.24 10.44
CA ASP A 73 -2.38 19.17 9.45
C ASP A 73 -2.75 17.79 9.99
N ALA A 74 -2.57 17.55 11.29
CA ALA A 74 -2.89 16.28 11.90
C ALA A 74 -4.41 16.06 11.91
N ASP A 75 -5.18 17.05 12.35
CA ASP A 75 -6.63 17.02 12.37
C ASP A 75 -7.21 16.80 10.96
N VAL A 76 -6.66 17.47 9.95
CA VAL A 76 -7.04 17.30 8.54
C VAL A 76 -6.83 15.86 8.08
N LEU A 77 -5.66 15.28 8.36
CA LEU A 77 -5.35 13.88 8.01
C LEU A 77 -6.26 12.90 8.77
N HIS A 78 -6.59 13.19 10.02
CA HIS A 78 -7.45 12.36 10.88
C HIS A 78 -8.87 12.15 10.33
N ARG A 79 -9.35 13.03 9.44
CA ARG A 79 -10.67 12.91 8.80
C ARG A 79 -10.77 11.70 7.86
N TYR A 80 -9.66 11.29 7.26
CA TYR A 80 -9.63 10.26 6.24
C TYR A 80 -8.96 8.99 6.75
N LEU A 81 -9.50 7.84 6.35
CA LEU A 81 -8.85 6.54 6.52
C LEU A 81 -8.23 6.06 5.21
N CYS A 82 -8.95 6.24 4.12
CA CYS A 82 -8.57 5.81 2.78
C CYS A 82 -9.16 6.76 1.75
N ILE A 83 -8.32 7.22 0.82
CA ILE A 83 -8.74 7.94 -0.38
C ILE A 83 -8.55 7.00 -1.57
N HIS A 84 -9.63 6.72 -2.30
CA HIS A 84 -9.62 5.82 -3.45
C HIS A 84 -9.35 6.57 -4.75
N PHE A 85 -8.55 5.94 -5.63
CA PHE A 85 -8.20 6.44 -6.96
C PHE A 85 -7.57 7.86 -7.02
N PRO A 86 -6.63 8.23 -6.12
CA PRO A 86 -6.01 9.55 -6.14
C PRO A 86 -5.30 9.89 -7.46
N HIS A 87 -4.79 8.87 -8.16
CA HIS A 87 -4.19 9.00 -9.49
C HIS A 87 -5.12 9.56 -10.57
N LYS A 88 -6.44 9.60 -10.35
CA LYS A 88 -7.39 10.15 -11.33
C LYS A 88 -7.44 11.67 -11.31
N PHE A 89 -6.97 12.30 -10.23
CA PHE A 89 -7.07 13.75 -10.04
C PHE A 89 -5.78 14.40 -9.48
N SER A 90 -4.73 13.61 -9.24
CA SER A 90 -3.40 14.10 -8.87
C SER A 90 -2.36 13.48 -9.80
N GLU A 91 -1.64 14.33 -10.52
CA GLU A 91 -0.55 13.92 -11.43
C GLU A 91 0.62 13.31 -10.66
N ILE A 92 0.94 13.84 -9.48
CA ILE A 92 1.98 13.29 -8.59
C ILE A 92 1.61 11.86 -8.17
N MET A 93 0.36 11.64 -7.75
CA MET A 93 -0.12 10.30 -7.39
C MET A 93 -0.20 9.36 -8.59
N TYR A 94 -0.46 9.88 -9.79
CA TYR A 94 -0.41 9.11 -11.03
C TYR A 94 1.02 8.67 -11.36
N ASN A 95 1.99 9.59 -11.29
CA ASN A 95 3.40 9.32 -11.59
C ASN A 95 3.99 8.27 -10.63
N ALA A 96 3.57 8.27 -9.37
CA ALA A 96 3.96 7.25 -8.39
C ALA A 96 3.55 5.82 -8.79
N LEU A 97 2.44 5.65 -9.51
CA LEU A 97 1.99 4.32 -9.98
C LEU A 97 2.96 3.69 -10.96
N SER A 98 3.60 4.52 -11.79
CA SER A 98 4.54 4.11 -12.82
C SER A 98 6.00 4.39 -12.45
N HIS A 99 6.29 4.63 -11.17
CA HIS A 99 7.65 4.88 -10.71
C HIS A 99 8.60 3.76 -11.16
N PRO A 100 9.80 4.04 -11.70
CA PRO A 100 10.68 3.02 -12.26
C PRO A 100 10.98 1.85 -11.32
N ALA A 101 11.20 2.12 -10.02
CA ALA A 101 11.42 1.07 -9.03
C ALA A 101 10.20 0.17 -8.82
N MET A 102 8.98 0.73 -8.89
CA MET A 102 7.74 -0.03 -8.80
C MET A 102 7.58 -0.94 -10.03
N VAL A 103 7.81 -0.39 -11.22
CA VAL A 103 7.70 -1.13 -12.49
C VAL A 103 8.73 -2.24 -12.57
N ASP A 104 9.99 -1.98 -12.19
CA ASP A 104 11.07 -2.96 -12.21
C ASP A 104 10.75 -4.16 -11.29
N VAL A 105 10.40 -3.89 -10.03
CA VAL A 105 10.06 -4.94 -9.05
C VAL A 105 8.86 -5.75 -9.52
N LEU A 106 7.77 -5.09 -9.94
CA LEU A 106 6.58 -5.79 -10.43
C LEU A 106 6.88 -6.64 -11.67
N THR A 107 7.70 -6.12 -12.60
CA THR A 107 8.09 -6.88 -13.80
C THR A 107 8.85 -8.15 -13.44
N GLN A 108 9.73 -8.09 -12.43
CA GLN A 108 10.46 -9.26 -11.95
C GLN A 108 9.55 -10.28 -11.25
N VAL A 109 8.56 -9.83 -10.47
CA VAL A 109 7.75 -10.73 -9.64
C VAL A 109 6.49 -11.29 -10.31
N ILE A 110 5.86 -10.54 -11.22
CA ILE A 110 4.60 -10.94 -11.89
C ILE A 110 4.69 -10.97 -13.41
N GLY A 111 5.83 -10.59 -13.98
CA GLY A 111 6.07 -10.58 -15.42
C GLY A 111 5.83 -9.21 -16.09
N PRO A 112 6.07 -9.09 -17.40
CA PRO A 112 6.22 -7.81 -18.09
C PRO A 112 4.92 -7.02 -18.30
N ASN A 113 3.76 -7.66 -18.13
CA ASN A 113 2.47 -7.04 -18.43
C ASN A 113 1.79 -6.55 -17.15
N VAL A 114 2.21 -5.40 -16.67
CA VAL A 114 1.70 -4.78 -15.44
C VAL A 114 0.56 -3.80 -15.78
N LYS A 115 -0.58 -3.94 -15.11
CA LYS A 115 -1.71 -3.02 -15.20
C LYS A 115 -2.12 -2.57 -13.80
N CYS A 116 -2.05 -1.26 -13.53
CA CYS A 116 -2.70 -0.70 -12.36
C CYS A 116 -4.22 -0.61 -12.60
N MET A 117 -5.01 -1.26 -11.74
CA MET A 117 -6.48 -1.17 -11.80
C MET A 117 -7.07 -0.22 -10.75
N GLN A 118 -6.33 -0.02 -9.66
CA GLN A 118 -6.75 0.79 -8.52
C GLN A 118 -5.52 1.28 -7.76
N SER A 119 -5.61 2.47 -7.17
CA SER A 119 -4.71 2.90 -6.11
C SER A 119 -5.51 3.43 -4.93
N MET A 120 -4.89 3.37 -3.76
CA MET A 120 -5.47 3.81 -2.49
C MET A 120 -4.40 4.53 -1.71
N LEU A 121 -4.77 5.65 -1.11
CA LEU A 121 -3.95 6.40 -0.17
C LEU A 121 -4.51 6.16 1.23
N PHE A 122 -3.78 5.41 2.04
CA PHE A 122 -4.18 5.08 3.41
C PHE A 122 -3.55 6.06 4.40
N ILE A 123 -4.38 6.62 5.27
CA ILE A 123 -3.96 7.56 6.30
C ILE A 123 -4.22 6.89 7.66
N LYS A 124 -3.14 6.55 8.35
CA LYS A 124 -3.15 5.85 9.64
C LYS A 124 -2.86 6.81 10.77
N ALA A 125 -3.82 7.70 11.00
CA ALA A 125 -3.77 8.63 12.11
C ALA A 125 -3.90 7.91 13.46
N SER A 126 -3.40 8.52 14.55
CA SER A 126 -3.35 7.90 15.88
C SER A 126 -4.74 7.43 16.35
N GLY A 127 -4.80 6.26 17.00
CA GLY A 127 -6.05 5.70 17.51
C GLY A 127 -7.03 5.15 16.46
N LYS A 128 -6.70 5.21 15.16
CA LYS A 128 -7.50 4.53 14.11
C LYS A 128 -7.31 3.01 14.19
N PRO A 129 -8.36 2.21 13.94
CA PRO A 129 -8.26 0.76 14.00
C PRO A 129 -7.35 0.18 12.89
N GLY A 130 -6.73 -0.95 13.20
CA GLY A 130 -6.10 -1.83 12.21
C GLY A 130 -7.13 -2.55 11.35
N GLN A 131 -6.67 -3.35 10.40
CA GLN A 131 -7.52 -4.28 9.65
C GLN A 131 -7.31 -5.70 10.18
N ALA A 132 -8.38 -6.49 10.23
CA ALA A 132 -8.29 -7.92 10.52
C ALA A 132 -7.45 -8.63 9.45
N TRP A 133 -6.92 -9.81 9.75
CA TRP A 133 -6.24 -10.63 8.76
C TRP A 133 -7.16 -10.93 7.57
N HIS A 134 -6.68 -10.72 6.35
CA HIS A 134 -7.46 -10.91 5.14
C HIS A 134 -6.56 -11.12 3.91
N GLN A 135 -7.14 -11.63 2.82
CA GLN A 135 -6.54 -11.59 1.48
C GLN A 135 -7.24 -10.50 0.68
N ASP A 136 -6.48 -9.56 0.10
CA ASP A 136 -7.06 -8.45 -0.68
C ASP A 136 -7.96 -8.93 -1.81
N GLU A 137 -7.59 -10.06 -2.42
CA GLU A 137 -8.31 -10.69 -3.53
C GLU A 137 -9.76 -11.07 -3.18
N PHE A 138 -10.06 -11.28 -1.90
CA PHE A 138 -11.43 -11.52 -1.45
C PHE A 138 -12.32 -10.28 -1.67
N PHE A 139 -11.78 -9.08 -1.45
CA PHE A 139 -12.49 -7.81 -1.61
C PHE A 139 -12.32 -7.21 -3.02
N ILE A 140 -11.23 -7.55 -3.70
CA ILE A 140 -10.87 -7.04 -5.03
C ILE A 140 -10.64 -8.24 -5.97
N PRO A 141 -11.70 -8.94 -6.39
CA PRO A 141 -11.54 -10.16 -7.17
C PRO A 141 -10.98 -9.86 -8.55
N THR A 142 -9.98 -10.64 -8.99
CA THR A 142 -9.52 -10.66 -10.38
C THR A 142 -9.80 -12.01 -11.01
N ARG A 143 -10.03 -12.03 -12.33
CA ARG A 143 -10.45 -13.23 -13.06
C ARG A 143 -9.51 -14.43 -12.87
N ASP A 144 -8.22 -14.16 -12.78
CA ASP A 144 -7.13 -15.14 -12.78
C ASP A 144 -6.28 -15.09 -11.51
N ARG A 145 -6.77 -14.44 -10.45
CA ARG A 145 -6.08 -14.34 -9.17
C ARG A 145 -4.72 -13.62 -9.22
N SER A 146 -4.58 -12.76 -10.22
CA SER A 146 -3.37 -11.98 -10.50
C SER A 146 -3.15 -10.76 -9.60
N LEU A 147 -4.10 -10.43 -8.71
CA LEU A 147 -4.04 -9.21 -7.89
C LEU A 147 -2.73 -9.13 -7.11
N THR A 148 -1.93 -8.10 -7.34
CA THR A 148 -0.67 -7.85 -6.64
C THR A 148 -0.63 -6.41 -6.17
N GLY A 149 -0.46 -6.21 -4.87
CA GLY A 149 -0.34 -4.89 -4.27
C GLY A 149 1.08 -4.36 -4.34
N GLY A 150 1.24 -3.13 -4.80
CA GLY A 150 2.42 -2.31 -4.54
C GLY A 150 2.11 -1.34 -3.40
N TRP A 151 2.98 -1.27 -2.40
CA TRP A 151 2.81 -0.40 -1.25
C TRP A 151 4.06 0.45 -1.03
N ILE A 152 3.87 1.78 -0.93
CA ILE A 152 4.93 2.74 -0.67
C ILE A 152 4.70 3.32 0.72
N ALA A 153 5.70 3.22 1.58
CA ALA A 153 5.70 3.87 2.88
C ALA A 153 5.92 5.38 2.70
N LEU A 154 4.95 6.21 3.12
CA LEU A 154 5.13 7.67 3.14
C LEU A 154 5.68 8.18 4.49
N ASP A 155 5.57 7.34 5.52
CA ASP A 155 6.16 7.50 6.85
C ASP A 155 6.86 6.21 7.25
N ASP A 156 7.72 6.29 8.27
CA ASP A 156 8.32 5.09 8.87
C ASP A 156 7.23 4.09 9.29
N ALA A 157 7.28 2.87 8.76
CA ALA A 157 6.36 1.81 9.16
C ALA A 157 6.94 1.04 10.34
N THR A 158 6.38 1.22 11.53
CA THR A 158 6.83 0.61 12.79
C THR A 158 5.72 -0.25 13.40
N VAL A 159 6.06 -1.09 14.38
CA VAL A 159 5.04 -1.88 15.10
C VAL A 159 4.10 -0.94 15.84
N GLU A 160 4.67 0.12 16.40
CA GLU A 160 4.04 1.08 17.29
C GLU A 160 3.04 1.99 16.55
N ASN A 161 3.27 2.29 15.28
CA ASN A 161 2.37 3.12 14.46
C ASN A 161 1.51 2.34 13.46
N GLY A 162 1.41 1.01 13.63
CA GLY A 162 0.49 0.19 12.86
C GLY A 162 0.96 -0.16 11.45
N GLY A 163 2.26 -0.38 11.27
CA GLY A 163 2.84 -0.86 10.01
C GLY A 163 2.24 -2.20 9.55
N LEU A 164 2.48 -2.53 8.27
CA LEU A 164 1.89 -3.71 7.64
C LEU A 164 2.45 -5.02 8.23
N TRP A 165 1.55 -5.95 8.50
CA TRP A 165 1.89 -7.33 8.85
C TRP A 165 1.54 -8.24 7.68
N VAL A 166 2.44 -9.14 7.34
CA VAL A 166 2.22 -10.18 6.33
C VAL A 166 2.58 -11.50 6.93
N ILE A 167 1.94 -12.55 6.45
CA ILE A 167 2.44 -13.89 6.70
C ILE A 167 3.10 -14.47 5.45
N PRO A 168 4.42 -14.76 5.53
CA PRO A 168 5.15 -15.39 4.46
C PRO A 168 4.53 -16.73 4.03
N GLY A 169 4.37 -16.92 2.71
CA GLY A 169 3.98 -18.19 2.11
C GLY A 169 2.49 -18.50 2.17
N SER A 170 1.70 -17.70 2.89
CA SER A 170 0.26 -17.94 3.09
C SER A 170 -0.55 -17.92 1.79
N HIS A 171 -0.02 -17.30 0.74
CA HIS A 171 -0.60 -17.28 -0.61
C HIS A 171 -0.62 -18.68 -1.26
N LYS A 172 0.26 -19.59 -0.85
CA LYS A 172 0.37 -20.95 -1.41
C LYS A 172 -0.86 -21.82 -1.10
N HIS A 173 -1.68 -21.44 -0.12
CA HIS A 173 -2.86 -22.19 0.30
C HIS A 173 -4.14 -21.83 -0.48
N GLY A 174 -4.06 -20.95 -1.48
CA GLY A 174 -5.22 -20.55 -2.27
C GLY A 174 -6.09 -19.50 -1.57
N ILE A 175 -7.42 -19.65 -1.63
CA ILE A 175 -8.35 -18.78 -0.91
C ILE A 175 -8.51 -19.31 0.52
N LEU A 176 -8.19 -18.48 1.49
CA LEU A 176 -8.39 -18.72 2.90
C LEU A 176 -9.76 -18.14 3.29
N TRP A 177 -10.69 -19.03 3.62
CA TRP A 177 -12.01 -18.62 4.07
C TRP A 177 -11.96 -18.22 5.54
N PRO A 178 -12.75 -17.20 5.96
CA PRO A 178 -12.89 -16.87 7.36
C PRO A 178 -13.32 -18.10 8.15
N GLN A 179 -12.57 -18.44 9.19
CA GLN A 179 -13.01 -19.42 10.18
C GLN A 179 -13.75 -18.65 11.26
N TRP A 180 -15.06 -18.82 11.29
CA TRP A 180 -15.91 -18.32 12.36
C TRP A 180 -15.91 -19.39 13.45
N ASP A 181 -15.27 -19.09 14.58
CA ASP A 181 -15.42 -19.86 15.82
C ASP A 181 -16.69 -19.46 16.56
#